data_AF-A0A0A7A483-F1
#
_entry.id   AF-A0A0A7A483-F1
#
_cell.length_a   1.000
_cell.length_b   1.000
_cell.length_c   1.000
_cell.angle_alpha   90.00
_cell.angle_beta   90.00
_cell.angle_gamma   90.00
#
_symmetry.space_group_name_H-M   'P 1'
#
loop_
_entity.id
_entity.type
_entity.pdbx_description
1 polymer ?
#
loop_
_entity_poly.entity_id
_entity_poly.type
_entity_poly.pdbx_seq_one_letter_code
_entity_poly.pdbx_strand_id
1 'polypeptide(L)'
;MREPGVPSPFLAAVTHCPKGPSGRDTQYFICSTSVSHILAVRKTTLLQIDTLIRQLTEISAMTESIGGKTALDWAMKQDFRCGCWLMDKPDTAMKAITRNLDREIWRDLMQCSGMLSLMDAQARDTWYRSLEYDNFPEISEENILSTFEQLHQTEVVNKNWPPS
;
A
#
# COMPACT_ATOMS: atom_id res chain seq x y z
N MET A 1 5.34 -26.25 22.69
CA MET A 1 5.98 -26.28 21.36
C MET A 1 4.85 -26.34 20.34
N ARG A 2 4.78 -25.40 19.40
CA ARG A 2 3.75 -25.34 18.35
C ARG A 2 4.33 -26.04 17.11
N GLU A 3 3.57 -26.92 16.44
CA GLU A 3 4.07 -27.67 15.27
C GLU A 3 4.41 -26.73 14.10
N PRO A 4 5.54 -26.94 13.41
CA PRO A 4 5.89 -26.17 12.22
C PRO A 4 4.99 -26.59 11.06
N GLY A 5 4.15 -25.67 10.58
CA GLY A 5 3.30 -25.86 9.40
C GLY A 5 1.80 -25.79 9.63
N VAL A 6 1.32 -25.63 10.87
CA VAL A 6 -0.10 -25.36 11.14
C VAL A 6 -0.31 -23.85 11.28
N PRO A 7 -1.03 -23.20 10.35
CA PRO A 7 -1.37 -21.78 10.48
C PRO A 7 -2.10 -21.57 11.81
N SER A 8 -1.76 -20.47 12.50
CA SER A 8 -2.53 -20.02 13.67
C SER A 8 -4.04 -20.09 13.35
N PRO A 9 -4.92 -20.50 14.28
CA PRO A 9 -6.38 -20.48 14.06
C PRO A 9 -6.88 -19.11 13.59
N PHE A 10 -6.14 -18.05 13.88
CA PHE A 10 -6.35 -16.70 13.39
C PHE A 10 -5.94 -16.49 11.92
N LEU A 11 -4.85 -17.11 11.45
CA LEU A 11 -4.46 -17.13 10.03
C LEU A 11 -5.50 -17.89 9.16
N ALA A 12 -6.14 -18.90 9.73
CA ALA A 12 -7.27 -19.57 9.07
C ALA A 12 -8.47 -18.61 8.90
N ALA A 13 -8.68 -17.69 9.86
CA ALA A 13 -9.65 -16.62 9.69
C ALA A 13 -9.20 -15.65 8.59
N VAL A 14 -7.92 -15.21 8.55
CA VAL A 14 -7.32 -14.36 7.48
C VAL A 14 -7.56 -14.88 6.06
N THR A 15 -7.63 -16.19 5.96
CA THR A 15 -7.71 -16.88 4.68
C THR A 15 -9.11 -17.40 4.34
N HIS A 16 -10.06 -17.46 5.28
CA HIS A 16 -11.41 -17.97 5.04
C HIS A 16 -12.52 -17.05 5.60
N CYS A 17 -13.44 -16.69 4.70
CA CYS A 17 -14.64 -15.93 5.03
C CYS A 17 -15.64 -16.84 5.80
N PRO A 18 -15.88 -16.64 7.12
CA PRO A 18 -16.85 -17.44 7.83
C PRO A 18 -18.24 -16.84 7.61
N LYS A 19 -19.19 -17.62 7.07
CA LYS A 19 -20.61 -17.27 7.12
C LYS A 19 -21.14 -17.56 8.52
N GLY A 20 -21.21 -16.54 9.38
CA GLY A 20 -21.81 -16.63 10.72
C GLY A 20 -23.22 -16.03 10.79
N PRO A 21 -24.14 -16.62 11.59
CA PRO A 21 -25.51 -16.12 11.77
C PRO A 21 -25.54 -14.96 12.77
N SER A 22 -26.37 -13.96 12.44
CA SER A 22 -26.90 -12.86 13.27
C SER A 22 -26.32 -12.63 14.68
N GLY A 23 -25.63 -11.50 14.85
CA GLY A 23 -25.73 -10.68 16.07
C GLY A 23 -24.48 -10.54 16.94
N ARG A 24 -23.84 -9.36 16.82
CA ARG A 24 -22.82 -8.69 17.66
C ARG A 24 -21.34 -8.89 17.29
N ASP A 25 -20.68 -7.74 17.28
CA ASP A 25 -19.26 -7.39 17.05
C ASP A 25 -18.71 -7.69 15.65
N THR A 26 -18.95 -6.77 14.71
CA THR A 26 -18.37 -6.80 13.35
C THR A 26 -16.89 -6.43 13.39
N GLN A 27 -16.03 -7.38 13.78
CA GLN A 27 -14.64 -7.39 13.33
C GLN A 27 -14.66 -7.78 11.85
N TYR A 28 -14.45 -6.81 10.95
CA TYR A 28 -14.44 -7.07 9.52
C TYR A 28 -13.18 -7.83 9.16
N PHE A 29 -13.40 -9.10 8.86
CA PHE A 29 -12.40 -10.05 8.47
C PHE A 29 -11.96 -9.75 7.01
N ILE A 30 -10.71 -9.34 6.76
CA ILE A 30 -10.23 -9.15 5.36
C ILE A 30 -10.02 -10.52 4.73
N CYS A 31 -10.93 -10.96 3.88
CA CYS A 31 -10.81 -12.28 3.26
C CYS A 31 -9.65 -12.35 2.25
N SER A 32 -9.05 -13.54 2.11
CA SER A 32 -8.00 -13.85 1.13
C SER A 32 -8.35 -13.40 -0.29
N THR A 33 -9.61 -13.58 -0.71
CA THR A 33 -10.08 -13.15 -2.04
C THR A 33 -9.92 -11.64 -2.25
N SER A 34 -10.19 -10.83 -1.22
CA SER A 34 -9.99 -9.39 -1.28
C SER A 34 -8.51 -9.03 -1.36
N VAL A 35 -7.65 -9.69 -0.58
CA VAL A 35 -6.18 -9.48 -0.64
C VAL A 35 -5.65 -9.82 -2.04
N SER A 36 -5.98 -11.00 -2.57
CA SER A 36 -5.54 -11.41 -3.92
C SER A 36 -6.02 -10.43 -4.99
N HIS A 37 -7.26 -9.93 -4.88
CA HIS A 37 -7.79 -8.94 -5.80
C HIS A 37 -7.01 -7.62 -5.74
N ILE A 38 -6.75 -7.09 -4.53
CA ILE A 38 -5.95 -5.88 -4.33
C ILE A 38 -4.56 -6.04 -4.95
N LEU A 39 -3.87 -7.16 -4.69
CA LEU A 39 -2.54 -7.42 -5.24
C LEU A 39 -2.54 -7.50 -6.77
N ALA A 40 -3.55 -8.14 -7.36
CA ALA A 40 -3.70 -8.24 -8.80
C ALA A 40 -3.96 -6.87 -9.45
N VAL A 41 -4.88 -6.07 -8.87
CA VAL A 41 -5.19 -4.72 -9.35
C VAL A 41 -3.99 -3.80 -9.21
N ARG A 42 -3.30 -3.80 -8.06
CA ARG A 42 -2.05 -3.06 -7.82
C ARG A 42 -1.03 -3.38 -8.91
N LYS A 43 -0.73 -4.66 -9.13
CA LYS A 43 0.26 -5.11 -10.11
C LYS A 43 -0.06 -4.63 -11.52
N THR A 44 -1.30 -4.86 -11.97
CA THR A 44 -1.73 -4.45 -13.31
C THR A 44 -1.69 -2.93 -13.47
N THR A 45 -2.12 -2.18 -12.46
CA THR A 45 -2.12 -0.71 -12.47
C THR A 45 -0.70 -0.17 -12.57
N LEU A 46 0.23 -0.67 -11.75
CA LEU A 46 1.63 -0.23 -11.80
C LEU A 46 2.31 -0.55 -13.14
N LEU A 47 2.00 -1.68 -13.77
CA LEU A 47 2.50 -2.01 -15.12
C LEU A 47 1.98 -1.04 -16.19
N GLN A 48 0.70 -0.68 -16.11
CA GLN A 48 0.10 0.29 -17.03
C GLN A 48 0.70 1.68 -16.85
N ILE A 49 0.92 2.11 -15.61
CA ILE A 49 1.55 3.40 -15.31
C ILE A 49 3.01 3.43 -15.81
N ASP A 50 3.80 2.39 -15.57
CA ASP A 50 5.18 2.30 -16.06
C ASP A 50 5.25 2.40 -17.58
N THR A 51 4.34 1.70 -18.27
CA THR A 51 4.22 1.77 -19.73
C THR A 51 3.95 3.20 -20.20
N LEU A 52 2.99 3.89 -19.58
CA LEU A 52 2.63 5.26 -19.93
C LEU A 52 3.77 6.25 -19.70
N ILE A 53 4.49 6.12 -18.57
CA ILE A 53 5.62 7.01 -18.25
C ILE A 53 6.76 6.82 -19.26
N ARG A 54 7.07 5.59 -19.64
CA ARG A 54 8.09 5.30 -20.66
C ARG A 54 7.68 5.86 -22.02
N GLN A 55 6.43 5.66 -22.43
CA GLN A 55 5.91 6.22 -23.68
C GLN A 55 5.98 7.75 -23.69
N LEU A 56 5.59 8.41 -22.60
CA LEU A 56 5.66 9.86 -22.49
C LEU A 56 7.11 10.37 -22.54
N THR A 57 8.05 9.61 -21.95
CA THR A 57 9.49 9.91 -22.00
C THR A 57 10.02 9.83 -23.43
N GLU A 58 9.63 8.79 -24.18
CA GLU A 58 10.03 8.62 -25.58
C GLU A 58 9.45 9.73 -26.48
N ILE A 59 8.16 10.05 -26.32
CA ILE A 59 7.51 11.15 -27.03
C ILE A 59 8.22 12.48 -26.75
N SER A 60 8.58 12.74 -25.49
CA SER A 60 9.31 13.94 -25.10
C SER A 60 10.65 14.07 -25.81
N ALA A 61 11.39 12.97 -25.94
CA ALA A 61 12.67 12.95 -26.66
C ALA A 61 12.47 13.19 -28.16
N MET A 62 11.43 12.58 -28.76
CA MET A 62 11.11 12.78 -30.18
C MET A 62 10.74 14.23 -30.46
N THR A 63 9.88 14.86 -29.65
CA THR A 63 9.48 16.25 -29.87
C THR A 63 10.62 17.21 -29.61
N GLU A 64 11.43 16.99 -28.58
CA GLU A 64 12.63 17.81 -28.32
C GLU A 64 13.59 17.78 -29.51
N SER A 65 13.78 16.61 -30.15
CA SER A 65 14.66 16.46 -31.31
C SER A 65 14.26 17.30 -32.53
N ILE A 66 12.98 17.70 -32.62
CA ILE A 66 12.44 18.58 -33.68
C ILE A 66 12.14 20.00 -33.17
N GLY A 67 12.60 20.36 -31.97
CA GLY A 67 12.37 21.69 -31.36
C GLY A 67 11.00 21.88 -30.70
N GLY A 68 10.22 20.80 -30.54
CA GLY A 68 8.86 20.76 -30.02
C GLY A 68 8.71 20.80 -28.49
N LYS A 69 9.79 21.08 -27.73
CA LYS A 69 9.85 21.02 -26.25
C LYS A 69 9.54 19.63 -25.67
N THR A 70 9.56 19.50 -24.33
CA THR A 70 9.39 18.23 -23.60
C THR A 70 8.00 18.12 -22.94
N ALA A 71 7.61 16.93 -22.48
CA ALA A 71 6.37 16.76 -21.69
C ALA A 71 6.31 17.66 -20.45
N LEU A 72 7.45 17.90 -19.79
CA LEU A 72 7.51 18.78 -18.63
C LEU A 72 7.12 20.22 -18.99
N ASP A 73 7.53 20.70 -20.17
CA ASP A 73 7.21 22.04 -20.66
C ASP A 73 5.72 22.21 -20.99
N TRP A 74 5.02 21.13 -21.35
CA TRP A 74 3.58 21.15 -21.64
C TRP A 74 2.73 20.92 -20.39
N ALA A 75 3.25 20.15 -19.43
CA ALA A 75 2.52 19.78 -18.21
C ALA A 75 2.39 20.94 -17.21
N MET A 76 3.37 21.84 -17.16
CA MET A 76 3.38 22.95 -16.20
C MET A 76 3.01 24.28 -16.87
N LYS A 77 2.03 24.99 -16.29
CA LYS A 77 1.80 26.39 -16.63
C LYS A 77 3.00 27.21 -16.15
N GLN A 78 3.50 28.14 -16.99
CA GLN A 78 4.52 29.09 -16.58
C GLN A 78 4.09 29.69 -15.24
N ASP A 79 4.94 29.60 -14.22
CA ASP A 79 4.77 30.05 -12.83
C ASP A 79 4.29 29.01 -11.79
N PHE A 80 3.92 27.78 -12.16
CA PHE A 80 3.62 26.73 -11.17
C PHE A 80 4.53 25.51 -11.34
N ARG A 81 5.68 25.53 -10.66
CA ARG A 81 6.50 24.33 -10.48
C ARG A 81 6.12 23.65 -9.16
N CYS A 82 5.05 22.86 -9.17
CA CYS A 82 4.92 21.81 -8.16
C CYS A 82 5.75 20.61 -8.63
N GLY A 83 6.47 19.94 -7.73
CA GLY A 83 7.17 18.70 -8.05
C GLY A 83 6.18 17.65 -8.55
N CYS A 84 6.21 17.34 -9.85
CA CYS A 84 5.36 16.32 -10.45
C CYS A 84 6.18 15.05 -10.67
N TRP A 85 5.98 14.04 -9.83
CA TRP A 85 6.66 12.75 -9.95
C TRP A 85 6.43 12.08 -11.32
N LEU A 86 5.31 12.35 -11.99
CA LEU A 86 5.04 11.79 -13.32
C LEU A 86 6.02 12.29 -14.40
N MET A 87 6.65 13.44 -14.16
CA MET A 87 7.61 14.05 -15.08
C MET A 87 9.07 13.78 -14.69
N ASP A 88 9.30 13.01 -13.62
CA ASP A 88 10.62 12.54 -13.25
C ASP A 88 11.08 11.38 -14.15
N LYS A 89 12.35 10.96 -13.99
CA LYS A 89 12.85 9.74 -14.63
C LYS A 89 11.94 8.55 -14.31
N PRO A 90 11.67 7.64 -15.26
CA PRO A 90 10.73 6.53 -15.06
C PRO A 90 10.93 5.76 -13.76
N ASP A 91 12.17 5.42 -13.42
CA ASP A 91 12.45 4.66 -12.19
C ASP A 91 12.16 5.44 -10.90
N THR A 92 12.39 6.75 -10.89
CA THR A 92 12.08 7.62 -9.74
C THR A 92 10.57 7.81 -9.61
N ALA A 93 9.90 8.09 -10.73
CA ALA A 93 8.45 8.24 -10.81
C ALA A 93 7.75 6.97 -10.31
N MET A 94 8.17 5.81 -10.80
CA MET A 94 7.58 4.52 -10.42
C MET A 94 7.79 4.19 -8.96
N LYS A 95 8.95 4.49 -8.38
CA LYS A 95 9.19 4.33 -6.94
C LYS A 95 8.23 5.19 -6.11
N ALA A 96 8.10 6.48 -6.45
CA ALA A 96 7.21 7.38 -5.72
C ALA A 96 5.73 6.97 -5.85
N ILE A 97 5.28 6.62 -7.05
CA ILE A 97 3.90 6.18 -7.31
C ILE A 97 3.60 4.86 -6.59
N THR A 98 4.52 3.89 -6.63
CA THR A 98 4.34 2.60 -5.93
C THR A 98 4.19 2.82 -4.43
N ARG A 99 5.05 3.64 -3.81
CA ARG A 99 4.95 3.95 -2.38
C ARG A 99 3.66 4.67 -2.03
N ASN A 100 3.24 5.64 -2.83
CA ASN A 100 1.98 6.36 -2.59
C ASN A 100 0.76 5.43 -2.71
N LEU A 101 0.75 4.55 -3.70
CA LEU A 101 -0.31 3.55 -3.84
C LEU A 101 -0.33 2.59 -2.64
N ASP A 102 0.83 2.09 -2.24
CA ASP A 102 0.96 1.18 -1.10
C ASP A 102 0.50 1.81 0.21
N ARG A 103 0.83 3.09 0.42
CA ARG A 103 0.38 3.88 1.58
C ARG A 103 -1.14 3.94 1.68
N GLU A 104 -1.82 4.22 0.56
CA GLU A 104 -3.29 4.30 0.54
C GLU A 104 -3.93 2.92 0.70
N ILE A 105 -3.36 1.88 0.09
CA ILE A 105 -3.81 0.50 0.32
C ILE A 105 -3.68 0.14 1.81
N TRP A 106 -2.56 0.47 2.47
CA TRP A 106 -2.38 0.24 3.89
C TRP A 106 -3.39 0.99 4.76
N ARG A 107 -3.67 2.25 4.41
CA ARG A 107 -4.70 3.05 5.08
C ARG A 107 -6.06 2.36 5.01
N ASP A 108 -6.45 1.92 3.82
CA ASP A 108 -7.71 1.23 3.58
C ASP A 108 -7.77 -0.13 4.29
N LEU A 109 -6.72 -0.94 4.25
CA LEU A 109 -6.63 -2.22 4.95
C LEU A 109 -6.82 -2.04 6.47
N MET A 110 -6.15 -1.05 7.06
CA MET A 110 -6.25 -0.77 8.50
C MET A 110 -7.60 -0.22 8.92
N GLN A 111 -8.23 0.58 8.05
CA GLN A 111 -9.57 1.11 8.28
C GLN A 111 -10.63 0.01 8.15
N CYS A 112 -10.57 -0.80 7.08
CA CYS A 112 -11.58 -1.83 6.79
C CYS A 112 -11.50 -3.02 7.74
N SER A 113 -10.32 -3.36 8.25
CA SER A 113 -10.16 -4.44 9.23
C SER A 113 -10.66 -4.10 10.64
N GLY A 114 -10.90 -2.81 10.92
CA GLY A 114 -11.19 -2.33 12.26
C GLY A 114 -9.98 -2.34 13.21
N MET A 115 -8.76 -2.65 12.73
CA MET A 115 -7.56 -2.67 13.58
C MET A 115 -7.30 -1.34 14.28
N LEU A 116 -7.59 -0.21 13.62
CA LEU A 116 -7.47 1.11 14.23
C LEU A 116 -8.35 1.27 15.47
N SER A 117 -9.48 0.56 15.58
CA SER A 117 -10.36 0.63 16.75
C SER A 117 -9.82 -0.11 17.97
N LEU A 118 -8.91 -1.08 17.76
CA LEU A 118 -8.28 -1.88 18.82
C LEU A 118 -7.01 -1.22 19.36
N MET A 119 -6.41 -0.32 18.58
CA MET A 119 -5.17 0.37 18.94
C MET A 119 -5.43 1.54 19.92
N ASP A 120 -4.56 1.68 20.92
CA ASP A 120 -4.56 2.88 21.77
C ASP A 120 -4.13 4.15 21.00
N ALA A 121 -4.21 5.31 21.65
CA ALA A 121 -3.88 6.59 21.02
C ALA A 121 -2.41 6.69 20.56
N GLN A 122 -1.48 6.08 21.30
CA GLN A 122 -0.05 6.11 20.99
C GLN A 122 0.26 5.20 19.79
N ALA A 123 -0.31 4.00 19.76
CA ALA A 123 -0.17 3.06 18.66
C ALA A 123 -0.76 3.64 17.36
N ARG A 124 -1.93 4.30 17.43
CA ARG A 124 -2.51 4.99 16.28
C ARG A 124 -1.67 6.15 15.77
N ASP A 125 -1.15 7.02 16.65
CA ASP A 125 -0.26 8.12 16.24
C ASP A 125 1.02 7.58 15.56
N THR A 126 1.58 6.52 16.13
CA THR A 126 2.77 5.85 15.56
C THR A 126 2.47 5.29 14.17
N TRP A 127 1.31 4.66 13.97
CA TRP A 127 0.86 4.18 12.66
C TRP A 127 0.73 5.31 11.63
N TYR A 128 0.04 6.40 11.98
CA TYR A 128 -0.11 7.54 11.07
C TYR A 128 1.23 8.16 10.70
N ARG A 129 2.15 8.31 11.66
CA ARG A 129 3.52 8.76 11.40
C ARG A 129 4.28 7.80 10.48
N SER A 130 4.13 6.49 10.68
CA SER A 130 4.77 5.52 9.79
C SER A 130 4.28 5.64 8.35
N LEU A 131 2.99 5.94 8.14
CA LEU A 131 2.48 6.29 6.82
C LEU A 131 3.15 7.57 6.32
N GLU A 132 3.09 8.67 7.06
CA GLU A 132 3.66 9.98 6.68
C GLU A 132 5.11 9.89 6.21
N TYR A 133 5.97 9.25 7.00
CA TYR A 133 7.41 9.10 6.74
C TYR A 133 7.77 7.92 5.83
N ASP A 134 6.81 7.35 5.09
CA ASP A 134 7.04 6.25 4.17
C ASP A 134 7.61 4.98 4.86
N ASN A 135 7.43 4.84 6.16
CA ASN A 135 8.04 3.77 6.96
C ASN A 135 7.06 2.60 7.16
N PHE A 136 6.57 2.04 6.06
CA PHE A 136 5.65 0.90 6.03
C PHE A 136 6.18 -0.17 5.07
N PRO A 137 5.82 -1.45 5.30
CA PRO A 137 6.27 -2.54 4.44
C PRO A 137 5.61 -2.46 3.06
N GLU A 138 6.25 -3.03 2.03
CA GLU A 138 5.64 -3.14 0.70
C GLU A 138 4.32 -3.91 0.77
N ILE A 139 3.33 -3.56 -0.06
CA ILE A 139 2.14 -4.37 -0.22
C ILE A 139 2.46 -5.72 -0.88
N SER A 140 2.48 -6.77 -0.07
CA SER A 140 2.56 -8.17 -0.45
C SER A 140 1.69 -9.02 0.49
N GLU A 141 1.35 -10.24 0.09
CA GLU A 141 0.56 -11.14 0.95
C GLU A 141 1.30 -11.41 2.28
N GLU A 142 2.60 -11.70 2.22
CA GLU A 142 3.45 -11.92 3.40
C GLU A 142 3.50 -10.71 4.34
N ASN A 143 3.67 -9.50 3.79
CA ASN A 143 3.76 -8.29 4.60
C ASN A 143 2.41 -7.91 5.21
N ILE A 144 1.31 -8.14 4.48
CA ILE A 144 -0.05 -7.98 5.00
C ILE A 144 -0.25 -8.94 6.17
N LEU A 145 -0.02 -10.23 5.97
CA LEU A 145 -0.21 -11.25 7.00
C LEU A 145 0.65 -10.95 8.24
N SER A 146 1.95 -10.69 8.06
CA SER A 146 2.86 -10.43 9.17
C SER A 146 2.49 -9.16 9.96
N THR A 147 2.05 -8.10 9.27
CA THR A 147 1.59 -6.86 9.92
C THR A 147 0.35 -7.11 10.77
N PHE A 148 -0.65 -7.81 10.23
CA PHE A 148 -1.87 -8.14 10.97
C PHE A 148 -1.59 -9.08 12.16
N GLU A 149 -0.67 -10.04 12.01
CA GLU A 149 -0.24 -10.90 13.12
C GLU A 149 0.45 -10.10 14.23
N GLN A 150 1.33 -9.16 13.89
CA GLN A 150 2.02 -8.30 14.86
C GLN A 150 1.04 -7.38 15.59
N LEU A 151 0.07 -6.81 14.87
CA LEU A 151 -0.98 -5.97 15.47
C LEU A 151 -1.85 -6.75 16.45
N HIS A 152 -2.15 -8.01 16.14
CA HIS A 152 -2.88 -8.88 17.09
C HIS A 152 -2.01 -9.25 18.31
N GLN A 153 -0.72 -9.50 18.12
CA GLN A 153 0.19 -9.81 19.24
C GLN A 153 0.47 -8.60 20.14
N THR A 154 0.40 -7.38 19.60
CA THR A 154 0.59 -6.13 20.36
C THR A 154 -0.59 -5.77 21.27
N GLU A 155 -1.75 -6.45 21.16
CA GLU A 155 -2.78 -6.46 22.23
C GLU A 155 -2.23 -7.02 23.56
N VAL A 156 -1.09 -7.74 23.54
CA VAL A 156 -0.47 -8.35 24.71
C VAL A 156 0.86 -7.69 25.13
N VAL A 157 1.60 -7.05 24.23
CA VAL A 157 2.89 -6.42 24.59
C VAL A 157 3.15 -5.14 23.79
N ASN A 158 3.23 -4.03 24.52
CA ASN A 158 3.77 -2.75 24.09
C ASN A 158 5.30 -2.89 23.87
N LYS A 159 5.75 -2.98 22.61
CA LYS A 159 7.03 -2.45 22.05
C LYS A 159 7.39 -3.05 20.68
N ASN A 160 7.79 -2.16 19.77
CA ASN A 160 8.46 -2.36 18.48
C ASN A 160 7.54 -2.36 17.24
N TRP A 161 7.16 -1.15 16.83
CA TRP A 161 6.72 -0.80 15.47
C TRP A 161 7.62 0.33 14.95
N PRO A 162 8.02 0.37 13.67
CA PRO A 162 7.65 -0.52 12.56
C PRO A 162 8.54 -1.77 12.40
N PRO A 163 8.04 -2.83 11.73
CA PRO A 163 8.84 -4.01 11.43
C PRO A 163 10.02 -3.68 10.54
N SER A 164 11.17 -4.29 10.86
CA SER A 164 12.41 -4.29 10.09
C SER A 164 12.30 -5.07 8.79
#